data_AF-A0A2U1E4M7-F1
#
_entry.id   AF-A0A2U1E4M7-F1
#
_cell.length_a   1.000
_cell.length_b   1.000
_cell.length_c   1.000
_cell.angle_alpha   90.00
_cell.angle_beta   90.00
_cell.angle_gamma   90.00
#
_symmetry.space_group_name_H-M   'P 1'
#
loop_
_entity.id
_entity.type
_entity.pdbx_description
1 polymer ?
#
loop_
_entity_poly.entity_id
_entity_poly.type
_entity_poly.pdbx_seq_one_letter_code
_entity_poly.pdbx_strand_id
1 'polypeptide(L)'
;MLNYKKYILYSLITIPIYTLFCYLTKRAVDPIIGGMLVGGVVLAMSFIDLRKIKRDFSSMKSHVNEYKLSQDAEIFIGKQVKLLNETKVPSIKNMIMLNIAGAYITQGDNVDGKKYLDALNLNDFDRANFKNAVLNKLLLLYKINEDEEANILYDKVFTEDYEKGGPLFKTVKILRFQGNEPDGIKALSKLNMEEGSEIYREVIRMAKEIILENVK
;
A
#
# COMPACT_ATOMS: atom_id res chain seq x y z
N MET A 1 3.23 0.48 -10.15
CA MET A 1 3.16 0.82 -11.60
C MET A 1 4.57 1.05 -12.13
N LEU A 2 4.98 0.39 -13.23
CA LEU A 2 6.30 0.63 -13.84
C LEU A 2 6.33 2.04 -14.46
N ASN A 3 7.39 2.81 -14.24
CA ASN A 3 7.45 4.21 -14.70
C ASN A 3 7.78 4.26 -16.20
N TYR A 4 6.76 4.25 -17.05
CA TYR A 4 6.91 4.24 -18.51
C TYR A 4 7.79 5.36 -19.07
N LYS A 5 7.80 6.54 -18.42
CA LYS A 5 8.66 7.67 -18.82
C LYS A 5 10.15 7.32 -18.76
N LYS A 6 10.55 6.51 -17.78
CA LYS A 6 11.94 6.03 -17.60
C LYS A 6 12.34 5.12 -18.77
N TYR A 7 11.50 4.16 -19.17
CA TYR A 7 11.83 3.25 -20.28
C TYR A 7 11.85 3.97 -21.62
N ILE A 8 10.95 4.94 -21.84
CA ILE A 8 10.97 5.79 -23.02
C ILE A 8 12.29 6.57 -23.09
N LEU A 9 12.72 7.17 -21.98
CA LEU A 9 13.99 7.90 -21.92
C LEU A 9 15.20 7.00 -22.24
N TYR A 10 15.29 5.81 -21.64
CA TYR A 10 16.38 4.87 -21.94
C TYR A 10 16.34 4.37 -23.39
N SER A 11 15.15 4.15 -23.95
CA SER A 11 14.96 3.81 -25.36
C SER A 11 15.47 4.92 -26.27
N LEU A 12 15.12 6.17 -25.97
CA LEU A 12 15.53 7.35 -26.73
C LEU A 12 17.04 7.59 -26.68
N ILE A 13 17.71 7.27 -25.56
CA ILE A 13 19.17 7.38 -25.42
C ILE A 13 19.89 6.24 -26.15
N THR A 14 19.27 5.06 -26.24
CA THR A 14 19.89 3.87 -26.86
C THR A 14 20.13 4.07 -28.37
N ILE A 15 19.25 4.80 -29.06
CA ILE A 15 19.37 5.06 -30.50
C ILE A 15 20.62 5.91 -30.82
N PRO A 16 20.84 7.12 -30.23
CA PRO A 16 22.06 7.90 -30.42
C PRO A 16 23.33 7.14 -30.04
N ILE A 17 23.32 6.34 -28.97
CA ILE A 17 24.48 5.53 -28.56
C ILE A 17 24.83 4.51 -29.63
N TYR A 18 23.82 3.80 -30.16
CA TYR A 18 24.01 2.84 -31.24
C TYR A 18 24.51 3.50 -32.52
N THR A 19 23.94 4.65 -32.91
CA THR A 19 24.37 5.41 -34.08
C THR A 19 25.83 5.89 -33.93
N LEU A 20 26.20 6.39 -32.75
CA LEU A 20 27.57 6.81 -32.45
C LEU A 20 28.55 5.63 -32.51
N PHE A 21 28.16 4.47 -31.98
CA PHE A 21 28.98 3.25 -32.06
C PHE A 21 29.20 2.79 -33.52
N CYS A 22 28.14 2.77 -34.34
CA CYS A 22 28.24 2.46 -35.76
C CYS A 22 29.17 3.44 -36.49
N TYR A 23 29.06 4.74 -36.20
CA TYR A 23 29.94 5.77 -36.75
C TYR A 23 31.42 5.52 -36.39
N LEU A 24 31.73 5.31 -35.10
CA LEU A 24 33.09 5.07 -34.63
C LEU A 24 33.70 3.76 -35.19
N THR A 25 32.87 2.74 -35.40
CA THR A 25 33.29 1.45 -35.95
C THR A 25 33.22 1.37 -37.47
N LYS A 26 32.88 2.48 -38.15
CA LYS A 26 32.68 2.56 -39.61
C LYS A 26 31.71 1.50 -40.16
N ARG A 27 30.69 1.14 -39.37
CA ARG A 27 29.63 0.21 -39.76
C ARG A 27 28.39 0.98 -40.20
N ALA A 28 27.65 0.45 -41.16
CA ALA A 28 26.32 0.97 -41.49
C ALA A 28 25.37 0.81 -40.30
N VAL A 29 24.46 1.78 -40.14
CA VAL A 29 23.40 1.70 -39.13
C VAL A 29 22.33 0.72 -39.63
N ASP A 30 22.09 -0.34 -38.87
CA ASP A 30 21.03 -1.31 -39.17
C ASP A 30 19.79 -1.02 -38.28
N PRO A 31 18.65 -0.64 -38.87
CA PRO A 31 17.43 -0.34 -38.13
C PRO A 31 16.88 -1.53 -37.33
N ILE A 32 17.07 -2.76 -37.80
CA ILE A 32 16.60 -3.98 -37.13
C ILE A 32 17.44 -4.21 -35.86
N ILE A 33 18.76 -4.07 -35.96
CA ILE A 33 19.65 -4.17 -34.80
C ILE A 33 19.37 -3.04 -33.80
N GLY A 34 19.16 -1.81 -34.28
CA GLY A 34 18.76 -0.68 -33.44
C GLY A 34 17.45 -0.93 -32.69
N GLY A 35 16.44 -1.46 -33.39
CA GLY A 35 15.16 -1.85 -32.79
C GLY A 35 15.29 -2.95 -31.74
N MET A 36 16.10 -3.99 -32.01
CA MET A 36 16.38 -5.06 -31.04
C MET A 36 17.10 -4.55 -29.80
N LEU A 37 18.06 -3.62 -29.94
CA LEU A 37 18.76 -3.02 -28.80
C LEU A 37 17.81 -2.20 -27.92
N VAL A 38 16.94 -1.39 -28.52
CA VAL A 38 15.92 -0.63 -27.79
C VAL A 38 14.99 -1.57 -27.04
N GLY A 39 14.45 -2.59 -27.71
CA GLY A 39 13.61 -3.61 -27.08
C GLY A 39 14.32 -4.35 -25.93
N GLY A 40 15.58 -4.72 -26.14
CA GLY A 40 16.43 -5.39 -25.15
C GLY A 40 16.67 -4.55 -23.90
N VAL A 41 16.97 -3.25 -24.06
CA VAL A 41 17.16 -2.32 -22.93
C VAL A 41 15.87 -2.16 -22.12
N VAL A 42 14.72 -2.02 -22.79
CA VAL A 42 13.42 -1.92 -22.10
C VAL A 42 13.12 -3.20 -21.31
N LEU A 43 13.34 -4.37 -21.90
CA LEU A 43 13.11 -5.66 -21.23
C LEU A 43 14.06 -5.85 -20.05
N ALA A 44 15.36 -5.57 -20.22
CA ALA A 44 16.35 -5.69 -19.15
C ALA A 44 16.02 -4.77 -17.96
N MET A 45 15.67 -3.51 -18.25
CA MET A 45 15.30 -2.54 -17.20
C MET A 45 13.99 -2.91 -16.51
N SER A 46 12.99 -3.37 -17.28
CA SER A 46 11.72 -3.86 -16.73
C SER A 46 11.95 -5.05 -15.80
N PHE A 47 12.84 -5.97 -16.18
CA PHE A 47 13.17 -7.13 -15.38
C PHE A 47 13.91 -6.78 -14.07
N ILE A 48 14.85 -5.82 -14.12
CA ILE A 48 15.52 -5.29 -12.92
C ILE A 48 14.51 -4.65 -11.97
N ASP A 49 13.61 -3.82 -12.50
CA ASP A 49 12.58 -3.16 -11.69
C ASP A 49 11.61 -4.19 -11.08
N LEU A 50 11.19 -5.22 -11.82
CA LEU A 50 10.39 -6.33 -11.31
C LEU A 50 11.10 -7.13 -10.21
N ARG A 51 12.40 -7.42 -10.39
CA ARG A 51 13.21 -8.07 -9.34
C ARG A 51 13.28 -7.23 -8.08
N LYS A 52 13.48 -5.91 -8.22
CA LYS A 52 13.50 -5.01 -7.07
C LYS A 52 12.15 -4.96 -6.36
N ILE A 53 11.06 -4.83 -7.11
CA ILE A 53 9.68 -4.90 -6.59
C ILE A 53 9.48 -6.18 -5.80
N LYS A 54 9.79 -7.34 -6.39
CA LYS A 54 9.63 -8.65 -5.74
C LYS A 54 10.43 -8.76 -4.45
N ARG A 55 11.66 -8.26 -4.45
CA ARG A 55 12.52 -8.23 -3.26
C ARG A 55 11.92 -7.34 -2.17
N ASP A 56 11.53 -6.11 -2.50
CA ASP A 56 11.00 -5.16 -1.52
C ASP A 56 9.66 -5.68 -0.92
N PHE A 57 8.79 -6.32 -1.72
CA PHE A 57 7.60 -7.03 -1.22
C PHE A 57 7.96 -8.21 -0.31
N SER A 58 8.97 -9.00 -0.67
CA SER A 58 9.43 -10.13 0.14
C SER A 58 9.98 -9.68 1.49
N SER A 59 10.76 -8.61 1.52
CA SER A 59 11.28 -8.00 2.75
C SER A 59 10.15 -7.50 3.64
N MET A 60 9.18 -6.77 3.06
CA MET A 60 8.02 -6.30 3.82
C MET A 60 7.23 -7.47 4.43
N LYS A 61 7.00 -8.55 3.67
CA LYS A 61 6.33 -9.75 4.19
C LYS A 61 7.13 -10.40 5.34
N SER A 62 8.46 -10.48 5.22
CA SER A 62 9.33 -10.99 6.28
C SER A 62 9.18 -10.16 7.55
N HIS A 63 9.27 -8.83 7.44
CA HIS A 63 9.15 -7.92 8.58
C HIS A 63 7.80 -8.08 9.29
N VAL A 64 6.69 -8.21 8.54
CA VAL A 64 5.35 -8.43 9.11
C VAL A 64 5.27 -9.77 9.83
N ASN A 65 5.82 -10.84 9.25
CA ASN A 65 5.83 -12.15 9.89
C ASN A 65 6.67 -12.18 11.16
N GLU A 66 7.84 -11.54 11.14
CA GLU A 66 8.69 -11.38 12.31
C GLU A 66 7.97 -10.60 13.41
N TYR A 67 7.29 -9.50 13.06
CA TYR A 67 6.51 -8.72 14.01
C TYR A 67 5.36 -9.51 14.62
N LYS A 68 4.65 -10.33 13.84
CA LYS A 68 3.61 -11.22 14.37
C LYS A 68 4.15 -12.18 15.44
N LEU A 69 5.40 -12.60 15.33
CA LEU A 69 6.05 -13.52 16.26
C LEU A 69 6.64 -12.81 17.48
N SER A 70 7.34 -11.69 17.28
CA SER A 70 8.02 -10.98 18.35
C SER A 70 7.14 -9.99 19.10
N GLN A 71 6.09 -9.48 18.45
CA GLN A 71 5.28 -8.33 18.88
C GLN A 71 6.09 -7.07 19.21
N ASP A 72 7.34 -7.01 18.76
CA ASP A 72 8.25 -5.89 18.97
C ASP A 72 8.02 -4.81 17.90
N ALA A 73 7.25 -3.79 18.27
CA ALA A 73 6.87 -2.71 17.37
C ALA A 73 8.05 -1.80 17.02
N GLU A 74 9.00 -1.59 17.94
CA GLU A 74 10.15 -0.70 17.71
C GLU A 74 11.08 -1.30 16.65
N ILE A 75 11.41 -2.59 16.78
CA ILE A 75 12.21 -3.31 15.76
C ILE A 75 11.48 -3.33 14.43
N PHE A 76 10.17 -3.56 14.43
CA PHE A 76 9.37 -3.57 13.21
C PHE A 76 9.39 -2.21 12.51
N ILE A 77 9.11 -1.12 13.25
CA ILE A 77 9.13 0.25 12.73
C ILE A 77 10.52 0.58 12.18
N GLY A 78 11.60 0.28 12.91
CA GLY A 78 12.96 0.51 12.45
C GLY A 78 13.28 -0.18 11.11
N LYS A 79 12.87 -1.45 10.95
CA LYS A 79 13.01 -2.19 9.70
C LYS A 79 12.17 -1.60 8.56
N GLN A 80 10.94 -1.18 8.84
CA GLN A 80 10.06 -0.56 7.84
C GLN A 80 10.58 0.81 7.38
N VAL A 81 11.05 1.66 8.31
CA VAL A 81 11.65 2.97 7.98
C VAL A 81 12.89 2.80 7.11
N LYS A 82 13.75 1.82 7.41
CA LYS A 82 14.90 1.49 6.54
C LYS A 82 14.44 1.10 5.13
N LEU A 83 13.45 0.20 5.03
CA LEU A 83 12.90 -0.24 3.74
C LEU A 83 12.23 0.91 2.96
N LEU A 84 11.56 1.84 3.66
CA LEU A 84 10.95 3.03 3.08
C LEU A 84 11.98 3.92 2.36
N ASN A 85 13.15 4.09 2.98
CA ASN A 85 14.25 4.90 2.45
C ASN A 85 14.94 4.25 1.25
N GLU A 86 15.00 2.91 1.19
CA GLU A 86 15.64 2.15 0.10
C GLU A 86 14.72 1.92 -1.11
N THR A 87 13.40 1.85 -0.86
CA THR A 87 12.39 1.60 -1.86
C THR A 87 12.29 2.79 -2.82
N LYS A 88 12.19 2.54 -4.12
CA LYS A 88 11.99 3.60 -5.13
C LYS A 88 10.61 3.55 -5.80
N VAL A 89 9.77 2.59 -5.41
CA VAL A 89 8.47 2.33 -6.00
C VAL A 89 7.39 3.03 -5.16
N PRO A 90 6.69 4.06 -5.69
CA PRO A 90 5.76 4.86 -4.89
C PRO A 90 4.65 4.04 -4.20
N SER A 91 4.03 3.11 -4.91
CA SER A 91 2.98 2.25 -4.34
C SER A 91 3.48 1.41 -3.15
N ILE A 92 4.72 0.92 -3.21
CA ILE A 92 5.33 0.14 -2.11
C ILE A 92 5.68 1.08 -0.95
N LYS A 93 6.20 2.30 -1.23
CA LYS A 93 6.45 3.30 -0.18
C LYS A 93 5.18 3.59 0.63
N ASN A 94 4.06 3.87 -0.04
CA ASN A 94 2.81 4.16 0.65
C ASN A 94 2.28 2.94 1.44
N MET A 95 2.47 1.73 0.94
CA MET A 95 2.12 0.53 1.71
C MET A 95 2.99 0.33 2.95
N ILE A 96 4.29 0.64 2.87
CA ILE A 96 5.20 0.65 4.02
C ILE A 96 4.77 1.72 5.04
N MET A 97 4.41 2.92 4.56
CA MET A 97 3.91 3.99 5.42
C MET A 97 2.62 3.57 6.16
N LEU A 98 1.70 2.86 5.52
CA LEU A 98 0.52 2.28 6.19
C LEU A 98 0.90 1.30 7.31
N ASN A 99 1.90 0.44 7.08
CA ASN A 99 2.39 -0.50 8.10
C ASN A 99 3.03 0.24 9.28
N ILE A 100 3.82 1.29 9.01
CA ILE A 100 4.45 2.10 10.04
C ILE A 100 3.38 2.84 10.86
N ALA A 101 2.42 3.47 10.19
CA ALA A 101 1.30 4.15 10.86
C ALA A 101 0.54 3.20 11.78
N GLY A 102 0.17 2.01 11.28
CA GLY A 102 -0.53 1.01 12.09
C GLY A 102 0.27 0.55 13.30
N ALA A 103 1.60 0.39 13.18
CA ALA A 103 2.46 0.01 14.29
C ALA A 103 2.51 1.10 15.38
N TYR A 104 2.70 2.36 15.01
CA TYR A 104 2.67 3.49 15.96
C TYR A 104 1.33 3.59 16.69
N ILE A 105 0.21 3.54 15.95
CA ILE A 105 -1.14 3.63 16.52
C ILE A 105 -1.42 2.46 17.47
N THR A 106 -0.96 1.25 17.15
CA THR A 106 -1.12 0.09 18.03
C THR A 106 -0.32 0.22 19.33
N GLN A 107 0.78 0.98 19.32
CA GLN A 107 1.55 1.31 20.53
C GLN A 107 0.97 2.52 21.30
N GLY A 108 -0.08 3.15 20.79
CA GLY A 108 -0.68 4.36 21.36
C GLY A 108 -0.02 5.68 20.94
N ASP A 109 0.97 5.65 20.05
CA ASP A 109 1.58 6.86 19.48
C ASP A 109 0.78 7.35 18.26
N ASN A 110 -0.31 8.05 18.57
CA ASN A 110 -1.23 8.54 17.55
C ASN A 110 -0.64 9.70 16.72
N VAL A 111 0.32 10.46 17.29
CA VAL A 111 0.91 11.63 16.64
C VAL A 111 1.81 11.19 15.48
N ASP A 112 2.76 10.29 15.76
CA ASP A 112 3.63 9.77 14.70
C ASP A 112 2.82 8.89 13.73
N GLY A 113 1.86 8.11 14.24
CA GLY A 113 0.91 7.37 13.41
C GLY A 113 0.20 8.25 12.37
N LYS A 114 -0.41 9.35 12.82
CA LYS A 114 -1.13 10.31 11.96
C LYS A 114 -0.22 10.97 10.93
N LYS A 115 1.00 11.35 11.33
CA LYS A 115 1.99 11.92 10.41
C LYS A 115 2.25 11.03 9.20
N TYR A 116 2.35 9.72 9.40
CA TYR A 116 2.48 8.79 8.28
C TYR A 116 1.19 8.68 7.46
N LEU A 117 0.01 8.68 8.09
CA LEU A 117 -1.28 8.66 7.38
C LEU A 117 -1.50 9.89 6.49
N ASP A 118 -0.99 11.05 6.89
CA ASP A 118 -1.12 12.31 6.16
C ASP A 118 -0.13 12.42 5.01
N ALA A 119 1.05 11.81 5.18
CA ALA A 119 2.05 11.73 4.12
C ALA A 119 1.68 10.72 3.02
N LEU A 120 0.69 9.85 3.23
CA LEU A 120 0.25 8.86 2.24
C LEU A 120 -0.34 9.51 0.99
N ASN A 121 0.22 9.16 -0.16
CA ASN A 121 -0.39 9.45 -1.45
C ASN A 121 -1.16 8.23 -1.97
N LEU A 122 -2.48 8.24 -1.74
CA LEU A 122 -3.36 7.14 -2.18
C LEU A 122 -3.37 6.97 -3.71
N ASN A 123 -3.07 8.00 -4.50
CA ASN A 123 -3.07 7.92 -5.97
C ASN A 123 -1.92 7.07 -6.53
N ASP A 124 -0.93 6.70 -5.72
CA ASP A 124 0.17 5.84 -6.15
C ASP A 124 -0.22 4.36 -6.24
N PHE A 125 -1.37 3.97 -5.66
CA PHE A 125 -1.90 2.62 -5.78
C PHE A 125 -2.66 2.41 -7.10
N ASP A 126 -2.58 1.20 -7.65
CA ASP A 126 -3.46 0.81 -8.77
C ASP A 126 -4.92 0.66 -8.30
N ARG A 127 -5.87 0.59 -9.24
CA ARG A 127 -7.31 0.51 -8.92
C ARG A 127 -7.66 -0.64 -7.97
N ALA A 128 -6.97 -1.79 -8.07
CA ALA A 128 -7.26 -2.96 -7.24
C ALA A 128 -6.80 -2.77 -5.79
N ASN A 129 -5.63 -2.15 -5.60
CA ASN A 129 -5.04 -1.93 -4.29
C ASN A 129 -5.47 -0.60 -3.64
N PHE A 130 -5.92 0.37 -4.44
CA PHE A 130 -6.37 1.68 -3.99
C PHE A 130 -7.46 1.57 -2.94
N LYS A 131 -8.52 0.80 -3.22
CA LYS A 131 -9.65 0.67 -2.30
C LYS A 131 -9.24 0.00 -0.99
N ASN A 132 -8.38 -1.02 -1.04
CA ASN A 132 -7.87 -1.66 0.16
C ASN A 132 -6.97 -0.71 0.98
N ALA A 133 -6.13 0.09 0.33
CA ALA A 133 -5.31 1.11 0.99
C ALA A 133 -6.18 2.18 1.68
N VAL A 134 -7.23 2.64 0.99
CA VAL A 134 -8.23 3.55 1.58
C VAL A 134 -8.87 2.94 2.81
N LEU A 135 -9.36 1.69 2.73
CA LEU A 135 -10.02 1.02 3.85
C LEU A 135 -9.09 0.83 5.06
N ASN A 136 -7.81 0.52 4.84
CA ASN A 136 -6.83 0.45 5.93
C ASN A 136 -6.57 1.83 6.55
N LYS A 137 -6.45 2.89 5.74
CA LYS A 137 -6.33 4.27 6.25
C LYS A 137 -7.56 4.64 7.10
N LEU A 138 -8.76 4.34 6.63
CA LEU A 138 -10.00 4.62 7.34
C LEU A 138 -10.05 3.92 8.71
N LEU A 139 -9.72 2.63 8.75
CA LEU A 139 -9.67 1.87 10.01
C LEU A 139 -8.71 2.51 11.03
N LEU A 140 -7.54 2.96 10.57
CA LEU A 140 -6.55 3.61 11.43
C LEU A 140 -7.00 5.01 11.88
N LEU A 141 -7.66 5.79 11.02
CA LEU A 141 -8.24 7.09 11.38
C LEU A 141 -9.31 6.94 12.46
N TYR A 142 -10.23 5.98 12.31
CA TYR A 142 -11.21 5.67 13.36
C TYR A 142 -10.53 5.25 14.67
N LYS A 143 -9.40 4.52 14.61
CA LYS A 143 -8.69 4.08 15.81
C LYS A 143 -8.06 5.23 16.60
N ILE A 144 -7.78 6.36 15.96
CA ILE A 144 -7.22 7.55 16.59
C ILE A 144 -8.25 8.68 16.77
N ASN A 145 -9.55 8.35 16.65
CA ASN A 145 -10.68 9.28 16.79
C ASN A 145 -10.70 10.43 15.76
N GLU A 146 -10.11 10.22 14.59
CA GLU A 146 -10.17 11.17 13.45
C GLU A 146 -11.39 10.87 12.58
N ASP A 147 -12.56 10.75 13.20
CA ASP A 147 -13.80 10.27 12.59
C ASP A 147 -14.27 11.17 11.46
N GLU A 148 -14.15 12.49 11.60
CA GLU A 148 -14.55 13.44 10.56
C GLU A 148 -13.73 13.25 9.28
N GLU A 149 -12.40 13.14 9.39
CA GLU A 149 -11.52 12.87 8.25
C GLU A 149 -11.85 11.51 7.63
N ALA A 150 -12.06 10.49 8.47
CA ALA A 150 -12.43 9.16 8.00
C ALA A 150 -13.74 9.19 7.21
N ASN A 151 -14.75 9.89 7.72
CA ASN A 151 -16.06 9.99 7.10
C ASN A 151 -16.00 10.71 5.74
N ILE A 152 -15.28 11.84 5.66
CA ILE A 152 -15.07 12.58 4.41
C ILE A 152 -14.37 11.69 3.37
N LEU A 153 -13.33 10.96 3.78
CA LEU A 153 -12.61 10.06 2.88
C LEU A 153 -13.48 8.88 2.44
N TYR A 154 -14.30 8.33 3.32
CA TYR A 154 -15.25 7.27 3.00
C TYR A 154 -16.25 7.74 1.94
N ASP A 155 -16.93 8.85 2.19
CA ASP A 155 -17.99 9.38 1.33
C ASP A 155 -17.44 9.80 -0.05
N LYS A 156 -16.19 10.29 -0.10
CA LYS A 156 -15.48 10.60 -1.35
C LYS A 156 -15.18 9.37 -2.21
N VAL A 157 -14.91 8.21 -1.60
CA VAL A 157 -14.44 7.01 -2.32
C VAL A 157 -15.56 5.99 -2.55
N PHE A 158 -16.57 5.94 -1.67
CA PHE A 158 -17.61 4.93 -1.66
C PHE A 158 -19.00 5.56 -1.75
N THR A 159 -19.51 5.70 -2.97
CA THR A 159 -20.83 6.30 -3.26
C THR A 159 -21.92 5.24 -3.41
N GLU A 160 -22.21 4.50 -2.34
CA GLU A 160 -23.38 3.60 -2.19
C GLU A 160 -23.36 2.22 -2.89
N ASP A 161 -22.64 2.01 -4.00
CA ASP A 161 -22.75 0.75 -4.79
C ASP A 161 -21.69 -0.34 -4.50
N TYR A 162 -21.06 -0.33 -3.32
CA TYR A 162 -20.08 -1.37 -2.94
C TYR A 162 -20.71 -2.55 -2.20
N GLU A 163 -21.90 -3.00 -2.62
CA GLU A 163 -22.65 -4.11 -2.01
C GLU A 163 -21.88 -5.44 -2.01
N LYS A 164 -20.88 -5.61 -2.88
CA LYS A 164 -19.99 -6.79 -2.93
C LYS A 164 -18.67 -6.62 -2.19
N GLY A 165 -18.55 -5.61 -1.32
CA GLY A 165 -17.34 -5.38 -0.54
C GLY A 165 -16.98 -6.58 0.34
N GLY A 166 -15.70 -6.96 0.36
CA GLY A 166 -15.20 -8.01 1.25
C GLY A 166 -15.22 -7.61 2.74
N PRO A 167 -14.73 -8.48 3.63
CA PRO A 167 -14.85 -8.32 5.08
C PRO A 167 -14.31 -6.97 5.59
N LEU A 168 -13.18 -6.51 5.08
CA LEU A 168 -12.59 -5.22 5.44
C LEU A 168 -13.52 -4.03 5.13
N PHE A 169 -14.18 -4.05 3.97
CA PHE A 169 -15.14 -3.00 3.60
C PHE A 169 -16.34 -3.02 4.56
N LYS A 170 -16.88 -4.21 4.85
CA LYS A 170 -18.01 -4.38 5.77
C LYS A 170 -17.66 -3.91 7.18
N THR A 171 -16.47 -4.21 7.67
CA THR A 171 -15.98 -3.72 8.96
C THR A 171 -15.93 -2.18 9.01
N VAL A 172 -15.33 -1.54 8.01
CA VAL A 172 -15.25 -0.07 7.93
C VAL A 172 -16.63 0.56 7.79
N LYS A 173 -17.55 -0.07 7.04
CA LYS A 173 -18.95 0.37 6.95
C LYS A 173 -19.64 0.32 8.31
N ILE A 174 -19.42 -0.74 9.09
CA ILE A 174 -19.98 -0.84 10.46
C ILE A 174 -19.42 0.27 11.35
N LEU A 175 -18.11 0.54 11.30
CA LEU A 175 -17.51 1.67 12.04
C LEU A 175 -18.12 3.02 11.64
N ARG A 176 -18.30 3.27 10.34
CA ARG A 176 -18.89 4.52 9.82
C ARG A 176 -20.30 4.78 10.36
N PHE A 177 -21.16 3.76 10.34
CA PHE A 177 -22.60 3.94 10.58
C PHE A 177 -23.08 3.49 11.96
N GLN A 178 -22.33 2.62 12.63
CA GLN A 178 -22.68 2.02 13.92
C GLN A 178 -21.51 2.08 14.90
N GLY A 179 -20.45 2.84 14.60
CA GLY A 179 -19.23 2.92 15.41
C GLY A 179 -19.46 3.49 16.81
N ASN A 180 -20.55 4.24 16.98
CA ASN A 180 -20.91 4.90 18.23
C ASN A 180 -22.14 4.24 18.89
N GLU A 181 -22.55 3.07 18.41
CA GLU A 181 -23.72 2.35 18.90
C GLU A 181 -23.34 0.93 19.39
N PRO A 182 -23.93 0.45 20.50
CA PRO A 182 -23.71 -0.93 20.95
C PRO A 182 -24.06 -1.99 19.89
N ASP A 183 -24.99 -1.68 18.99
CA ASP A 183 -25.40 -2.58 17.91
C ASP A 183 -24.28 -2.80 16.88
N GLY A 184 -23.31 -1.91 16.76
CA GLY A 184 -22.11 -2.11 15.94
C GLY A 184 -21.28 -3.31 16.40
N ILE A 185 -21.20 -3.59 17.71
CA ILE A 185 -20.52 -4.79 18.25
C ILE A 185 -21.24 -6.07 17.83
N LYS A 186 -22.59 -6.06 17.82
CA LYS A 186 -23.39 -7.20 17.36
C LYS A 186 -23.17 -7.44 15.87
N ALA A 187 -23.17 -6.38 15.06
CA ALA A 187 -22.90 -6.46 13.63
C ALA A 187 -21.50 -7.01 13.33
N LEU A 188 -20.47 -6.53 14.02
CA LEU A 188 -19.09 -7.05 13.90
C LEU A 188 -18.98 -8.52 14.33
N SER A 189 -19.70 -8.93 15.37
CA SER A 189 -19.71 -10.33 15.83
C SER A 189 -20.36 -11.26 14.80
N LYS A 190 -21.46 -10.83 14.20
CA LYS A 190 -22.10 -11.55 13.09
C LYS A 190 -21.16 -11.68 11.89
N LEU A 191 -20.53 -10.58 11.48
CA LEU A 191 -19.56 -10.57 10.38
C LEU A 191 -18.39 -11.54 10.64
N ASN A 192 -17.90 -11.61 11.89
CA ASN A 192 -16.82 -12.53 12.26
C ASN A 192 -17.22 -14.00 12.14
N MET A 193 -18.48 -14.34 12.42
CA MET A 193 -18.98 -15.71 12.25
C MET A 193 -19.14 -16.08 10.78
N GLU A 194 -19.62 -15.15 9.96
CA GLU A 194 -19.91 -15.38 8.54
C GLU A 194 -18.64 -15.39 7.68
N GLU A 195 -17.68 -14.50 7.95
CA GLU A 195 -16.54 -14.24 7.06
C GLU A 195 -15.18 -14.18 7.78
N GLY A 196 -15.11 -14.59 9.05
CA GLY A 196 -13.91 -14.48 9.89
C GLY A 196 -12.80 -15.46 9.53
N SER A 197 -12.02 -15.13 8.50
CA SER A 197 -10.68 -15.69 8.32
C SER A 197 -9.70 -15.12 9.36
N GLU A 198 -8.58 -15.78 9.60
CA GLU A 198 -7.57 -15.34 10.58
C GLU A 198 -7.17 -13.87 10.41
N ILE A 199 -6.96 -13.42 9.17
CA ILE A 199 -6.57 -12.03 8.85
C ILE A 199 -7.69 -11.04 9.21
N TYR A 200 -8.95 -11.41 8.97
CA TYR A 200 -10.09 -10.52 9.23
C TYR A 200 -10.54 -10.53 10.69
N ARG A 201 -10.23 -11.60 11.46
CA ARG A 201 -10.50 -11.64 12.90
C ARG A 201 -9.79 -10.53 13.65
N GLU A 202 -8.53 -10.25 13.33
CA GLU A 202 -7.77 -9.16 13.96
C GLU A 202 -8.33 -7.79 13.59
N VAL A 203 -8.72 -7.61 12.33
CA VAL A 203 -9.38 -6.37 11.86
C VAL A 203 -10.71 -6.14 12.59
N ILE A 204 -11.52 -7.20 12.73
CA ILE A 204 -12.80 -7.11 13.44
C ILE A 204 -12.59 -6.90 14.94
N ARG A 205 -11.57 -7.50 15.55
CA ARG A 205 -11.20 -7.27 16.95
C ARG A 205 -10.86 -5.79 17.18
N MET A 206 -9.99 -5.22 16.35
CA MET A 206 -9.65 -3.80 16.41
C MET A 206 -10.89 -2.92 16.25
N ALA A 207 -11.76 -3.22 15.29
CA ALA A 207 -13.00 -2.46 15.12
C ALA A 207 -13.92 -2.52 16.36
N LYS A 208 -13.99 -3.67 17.05
CA LYS A 208 -14.75 -3.76 18.31
C LYS A 208 -14.13 -2.91 19.41
N GLU A 209 -12.80 -2.88 19.51
CA GLU A 209 -12.09 -2.02 20.47
C GLU A 209 -12.40 -0.54 20.26
N ILE A 210 -12.44 -0.07 19.01
CA ILE A 210 -12.83 1.30 18.67
C ILE A 210 -14.24 1.63 19.19
N ILE A 211 -15.22 0.76 18.90
CA ILE A 211 -16.61 0.99 19.36
C ILE A 211 -16.69 0.99 20.89
N LEU A 212 -15.98 0.06 21.55
CA LEU A 212 -15.96 0.00 23.02
C LEU A 212 -15.28 1.20 23.67
N GLU A 213 -14.37 1.87 22.96
CA GLU A 213 -13.75 3.13 23.41
C GLU A 213 -14.72 4.31 23.25
N ASN A 214 -15.52 4.34 22.19
CA ASN A 214 -16.46 5.43 21.88
C ASN A 214 -17.76 5.42 22.70
N VAL A 215 -18.19 4.25 23.17
CA VAL A 215 -19.48 4.07 23.89
C VAL A 215 -19.34 4.24 25.42
N LYS A 216 -18.14 4.51 25.94
CA LYS A 216 -17.89 4.82 27.36
C LYS A 216 -18.34 6.23 27.73
#